data_AF-A0A3N5FPR3-F1
#
_entry.id   AF-A0A3N5FPR3-F1
#
_cell.length_a   1.000
_cell.length_b   1.000
_cell.length_c   1.000
_cell.angle_alpha   90.00
_cell.angle_beta   90.00
_cell.angle_gamma   90.00
#
_symmetry.space_group_name_H-M   'P 1'
#
loop_
_entity.id
_entity.type
_entity.pdbx_description
1 polymer ?
#
loop_
_entity_poly.entity_id
_entity_poly.type
_entity_poly.pdbx_seq_one_letter_code
_entity_poly.pdbx_strand_id
1 'polypeptide(L)'
;MNTHPDLFGAVAVQNGFVSSSEVELALEAQKEGPAFENDAPHKLGEILAEMGTLTASQIQAVLDAQARLRQVQFVEIPAAAFVQEAGPAISVNDQPLTGPRTLKSGDLLQSGDLKLRFTGDLIELRPKVVAAEEAPPDSS
;
A
#
# COMPACT_ATOMS: atom_id res chain seq x y z
N MET A 1 11.97 6.44 11.64
CA MET A 1 11.64 5.33 10.72
C MET A 1 10.31 4.76 11.16
N ASN A 2 9.22 5.03 10.43
CA ASN A 2 7.88 4.58 10.81
C ASN A 2 7.66 3.16 10.28
N THR A 3 8.04 2.17 11.07
CA THR A 3 7.78 0.76 10.77
C THR A 3 6.32 0.48 11.14
N HIS A 4 5.45 0.27 10.14
CA HIS A 4 4.06 -0.12 10.42
C HIS A 4 4.04 -1.47 11.16
N PRO A 5 3.58 -1.52 12.43
CA PRO A 5 3.60 -2.74 13.25
C PRO A 5 2.78 -3.88 12.62
N ASP A 6 1.71 -3.53 11.90
CA ASP A 6 0.83 -4.49 11.21
C ASP A 6 1.58 -5.35 10.18
N LEU A 7 2.61 -4.78 9.54
CA LEU A 7 3.35 -5.50 8.52
C LEU A 7 4.30 -6.54 9.12
N PHE A 8 4.84 -6.29 10.32
CA PHE A 8 5.71 -7.26 11.00
C PHE A 8 4.90 -8.49 11.42
N GLY A 9 3.76 -8.27 12.10
CA GLY A 9 2.87 -9.35 12.52
C GLY A 9 2.37 -10.19 11.35
N ALA A 10 1.93 -9.55 10.26
CA ALA A 10 1.48 -10.25 9.06
C ALA A 10 2.58 -11.12 8.42
N VAL A 11 3.81 -10.59 8.31
CA VAL A 11 4.94 -11.34 7.76
C VAL A 11 5.34 -12.50 8.68
N ALA A 12 5.31 -12.31 10.00
CA ALA A 12 5.63 -13.37 10.95
C ALA A 12 4.62 -14.54 10.87
N VAL A 13 3.32 -14.23 10.73
CA VAL A 13 2.26 -15.23 10.51
C VAL A 13 2.44 -15.94 9.18
N GLN A 14 2.72 -15.19 8.11
CA GLN A 14 2.91 -15.78 6.77
C GLN A 14 4.11 -16.73 6.71
N ASN A 15 5.17 -16.48 7.48
CA ASN A 15 6.32 -17.38 7.60
C ASN A 15 6.07 -18.55 8.57
N GLY A 16 4.91 -18.62 9.23
CA GLY A 16 4.54 -19.69 10.17
C GLY A 16 5.33 -19.66 11.47
N PHE A 17 5.94 -18.51 11.83
CA PHE A 17 6.68 -18.39 13.08
C PHE A 17 5.77 -18.12 14.28
N VAL A 18 4.62 -17.48 14.04
CA VAL A 18 3.61 -17.14 15.04
C VAL A 18 2.22 -17.33 14.44
N SER A 19 1.23 -17.54 15.29
CA SER A 19 -0.18 -17.51 14.92
C SER A 19 -0.74 -16.08 14.96
N SER A 20 -1.87 -15.86 14.28
CA SER A 20 -2.58 -14.57 14.33
C SER A 20 -3.00 -14.19 15.75
N SER A 21 -3.38 -15.16 16.57
CA SER A 21 -3.78 -14.94 17.96
C SER A 21 -2.61 -14.50 18.85
N GLU A 22 -1.42 -15.04 18.63
CA GLU A 22 -0.21 -14.60 19.36
C GLU A 22 0.21 -13.18 18.97
N VAL A 23 0.05 -12.81 17.70
CA VAL A 23 0.27 -11.44 17.25
C VAL A 23 -0.73 -10.48 17.88
N GLU A 24 -1.99 -10.88 17.98
CA GLU A 24 -3.05 -10.06 18.58
C GLU A 24 -2.78 -9.81 20.07
N LEU A 25 -2.40 -10.86 20.82
CA LEU A 25 -1.96 -10.73 22.21
C LEU A 25 -0.75 -9.80 22.37
N ALA A 26 0.25 -9.93 21.50
CA ALA A 26 1.43 -9.06 21.54
C ALA A 26 1.10 -7.60 21.19
N LEU A 27 0.13 -7.36 20.31
CA LEU A 27 -0.38 -6.01 20.00
C LEU A 27 -1.18 -5.41 21.15
N GLU A 28 -1.91 -6.21 21.92
CA GLU A 28 -2.57 -5.77 23.14
C GLU A 28 -1.54 -5.35 24.19
N ALA A 29 -0.53 -6.19 24.44
CA ALA A 29 0.57 -5.86 25.35
C ALA A 29 1.34 -4.60 24.90
N GLN A 30 1.52 -4.39 23.59
CA GLN A 30 2.15 -3.18 23.06
C GLN A 30 1.35 -1.90 23.36
N LYS A 31 0.01 -2.00 23.37
CA LYS A 31 -0.89 -0.86 23.63
C LYS A 31 -0.95 -0.47 25.10
N GLU A 32 -0.69 -1.40 26.02
CA GLU A 32 -0.61 -1.08 27.46
C GLU A 32 0.54 -0.10 27.77
N GLY A 33 1.50 0.03 26.85
CA GLY A 33 2.48 1.11 26.85
C GLY A 33 3.60 0.90 27.87
N PRO A 34 4.62 1.76 27.83
CA PRO A 34 5.75 1.65 28.74
C PRO A 34 5.33 1.97 30.19
N ALA A 35 5.93 1.27 31.15
CA ALA A 35 5.69 1.49 32.58
C ALA A 35 6.14 2.89 33.06
N PHE A 36 6.96 3.60 32.27
CA PHE A 36 7.46 4.93 32.56
C PHE A 36 7.28 5.86 31.35
N GLU A 37 6.89 7.12 31.59
CA GLU A 37 6.65 8.14 30.55
C GLU A 37 7.85 8.44 29.63
N ASN A 38 9.08 8.06 30.01
CA ASN A 38 10.28 8.31 29.22
C ASN A 38 10.80 7.08 28.45
N ASP A 39 10.14 5.92 28.57
CA ASP A 39 10.56 4.73 27.85
C ASP A 39 9.99 4.71 26.43
N ALA A 40 10.79 4.18 25.51
CA ALA A 40 10.32 3.94 24.16
C ALA A 40 9.24 2.84 24.18
N PRO A 41 8.18 2.93 23.35
CA PRO A 41 7.21 1.86 23.24
C PRO A 41 7.91 0.57 22.80
N HIS A 42 7.61 -0.54 23.49
CA HIS A 42 8.16 -1.86 23.18
C HIS A 42 7.88 -2.23 21.72
N LYS A 43 8.87 -2.77 21.01
CA LYS A 43 8.64 -3.21 19.62
C LYS A 43 7.90 -4.54 19.63
N LEU A 44 6.97 -4.73 18.68
CA LEU A 44 6.20 -5.97 18.56
C LEU A 44 7.07 -7.24 18.51
N GLY A 45 8.21 -7.18 17.82
CA GLY A 45 9.17 -8.29 17.77
C GLY A 45 9.85 -8.58 19.12
N GLU A 46 10.09 -7.57 19.95
CA GLU A 46 10.66 -7.74 21.29
C GLU A 46 9.63 -8.37 22.23
N ILE A 47 8.37 -7.94 22.16
CA ILE A 47 7.26 -8.52 22.93
C ILE A 47 7.07 -10.00 22.56
N LEU A 48 7.05 -10.34 21.27
CA LEU A 48 6.97 -11.73 20.82
C LEU A 48 8.20 -12.56 21.24
N ALA A 49 9.37 -11.95 21.38
CA ALA A 49 10.55 -12.63 21.92
C ALA A 49 10.39 -12.93 23.42
N GLU A 50 9.92 -11.96 24.19
CA GLU A 50 9.67 -12.09 25.63
C GLU A 50 8.57 -13.12 25.93
N MET A 51 7.56 -13.21 25.05
CA MET A 51 6.53 -14.25 25.10
C MET A 51 7.04 -15.65 24.71
N GLY A 52 8.28 -15.77 24.22
CA GLY A 52 8.87 -17.02 23.76
C GLY A 52 8.32 -17.53 22.43
N THR A 53 7.55 -16.71 21.72
CA THR A 53 6.94 -17.07 20.42
C THR A 53 7.88 -16.82 19.25
N LEU A 54 8.82 -15.89 19.38
CA LEU A 54 9.87 -15.65 18.39
C LEU A 54 11.28 -15.73 18.98
N THR A 55 12.22 -16.24 18.19
CA THR A 55 13.65 -16.13 18.47
C THR A 55 14.24 -14.88 17.81
N ALA A 56 15.40 -14.44 18.28
CA ALA A 56 16.15 -13.34 17.66
C ALA A 56 16.45 -13.60 16.17
N SER A 57 16.73 -14.85 15.79
CA SER A 57 16.96 -15.23 14.39
C SER A 57 15.69 -15.15 13.55
N GLN A 58 14.53 -15.52 14.08
CA GLN A 58 13.25 -15.39 13.40
C GLN A 58 12.85 -13.92 13.24
N ILE A 59 13.09 -13.10 14.25
CA ILE A 59 12.86 -11.64 14.17
C ILE A 59 13.68 -11.04 13.03
N GLN A 60 14.97 -11.39 12.95
CA GLN A 60 15.81 -10.91 11.85
C GLN A 60 15.29 -11.37 10.49
N ALA A 61 14.85 -12.63 10.36
CA ALA A 61 14.28 -13.13 9.12
C ALA A 61 13.00 -12.37 8.70
N VAL A 62 12.13 -12.02 9.65
CA VAL A 62 10.93 -11.20 9.40
C VAL A 62 11.31 -9.78 8.97
N LEU A 63 12.31 -9.17 9.61
CA LEU A 63 12.82 -7.84 9.23
C LEU A 63 13.41 -7.84 7.82
N ASP A 64 14.17 -8.87 7.46
CA ASP A 64 14.75 -9.02 6.13
C ASP A 64 13.65 -9.23 5.06
N ALA A 65 12.63 -10.03 5.38
CA ALA A 65 11.46 -10.20 4.51
C ALA A 65 10.70 -8.88 4.32
N GLN A 66 10.49 -8.12 5.40
CA GLN A 66 9.89 -6.79 5.33
C GLN A 66 10.73 -5.82 4.49
N ALA A 67 12.06 -5.88 4.56
CA ALA A 67 12.94 -5.06 3.74
C ALA A 67 12.81 -5.41 2.24
N ARG A 68 12.73 -6.70 1.89
CA ARG A 68 12.48 -7.14 0.50
C ARG A 68 11.11 -6.71 -0.01
N LEU A 69 10.07 -6.79 0.83
CA LEU A 69 8.72 -6.31 0.50
C LEU A 69 8.62 -4.79 0.39
N ARG A 70 9.58 -4.02 0.92
CA ARG A 70 9.70 -2.59 0.60
C ARG A 70 10.43 -2.33 -0.71
N GLN A 71 11.23 -3.29 -1.18
CA GLN A 71 11.98 -3.20 -2.43
C GLN A 71 11.20 -3.72 -3.64
N VAL A 72 9.87 -3.85 -3.59
CA VAL A 72 9.10 -4.16 -4.80
C VAL A 72 9.37 -3.05 -5.81
N GLN A 73 10.17 -3.40 -6.81
CA GLN A 73 10.57 -2.49 -7.87
C GLN A 73 9.32 -2.19 -8.69
N PHE A 74 8.94 -0.92 -8.71
CA PHE A 74 7.98 -0.43 -9.68
C PHE A 74 8.59 -0.66 -11.07
N VAL A 75 7.96 -1.52 -11.86
CA VAL A 75 8.30 -1.60 -13.27
C VAL A 75 7.74 -0.35 -13.93
N GLU A 76 8.62 0.50 -14.45
CA GLU A 76 8.21 1.61 -15.29
C GLU A 76 7.53 1.04 -16.54
N ILE A 77 6.21 1.16 -16.59
CA ILE A 77 5.47 0.84 -17.81
C ILE A 77 5.63 2.05 -18.73
N PRO A 78 6.34 1.94 -19.87
CA PRO A 78 6.49 3.06 -20.78
C PRO A 78 5.12 3.51 -21.26
N ALA A 79 4.89 4.82 -21.36
CA ALA A 79 3.60 5.37 -21.80
C ALA A 79 3.13 4.80 -23.15
N ALA A 80 4.04 4.35 -24.01
CA ALA A 80 3.75 3.68 -25.27
C ALA A 80 3.08 2.30 -25.13
N ALA A 81 3.18 1.65 -23.97
CA ALA A 81 2.49 0.39 -23.67
C ALA A 81 1.01 0.62 -23.26
N PHE A 82 0.64 1.86 -22.90
CA PHE A 82 -0.76 2.26 -22.73
C PHE A 82 -1.34 2.64 -24.09
N VAL A 83 -1.73 1.63 -24.88
CA VAL A 83 -2.55 1.86 -26.07
C VAL A 83 -3.99 2.07 -25.60
N GLN A 84 -4.37 3.32 -25.35
CA GLN A 84 -5.76 3.66 -25.06
C GLN A 84 -6.50 3.83 -26.38
N GLU A 85 -7.01 2.73 -26.94
CA GLU A 85 -7.78 2.77 -28.21
C GLU A 85 -9.22 3.22 -27.99
N ALA A 86 -9.82 2.92 -26.83
CA ALA A 86 -11.07 3.47 -26.30
C ALA A 86 -11.35 2.72 -24.99
N GLY A 87 -10.90 3.25 -23.86
CA GLY A 87 -11.09 2.64 -22.55
C GLY A 87 -12.18 3.35 -21.73
N PRO A 88 -12.81 2.67 -20.75
CA PRO A 88 -13.75 3.32 -19.84
C PRO A 88 -13.07 4.50 -19.12
N ALA A 89 -13.87 5.54 -18.83
CA ALA A 89 -13.38 6.74 -18.17
C ALA A 89 -12.67 6.39 -16.86
N ILE A 90 -11.43 6.87 -16.71
CA ILE A 90 -10.67 6.68 -15.47
C ILE A 90 -11.25 7.62 -14.42
N SER A 91 -11.56 7.09 -13.24
CA SER A 91 -11.94 7.88 -12.07
C SER A 91 -10.92 7.73 -10.94
N VAL A 92 -10.81 8.78 -10.13
CA VAL A 92 -9.99 8.83 -8.92
C VAL A 92 -10.94 9.18 -7.77
N ASN A 93 -11.08 8.28 -6.80
CA ASN A 93 -12.04 8.39 -5.69
C ASN A 93 -13.45 8.75 -6.20
N ASP A 94 -13.96 7.97 -7.15
CA ASP A 94 -15.27 8.15 -7.79
C ASP A 94 -15.45 9.44 -8.60
N GLN A 95 -14.41 10.27 -8.75
CA GLN A 95 -14.44 11.46 -9.60
C GLN A 95 -13.76 11.20 -10.94
N PRO A 96 -14.41 11.48 -12.08
CA PRO A 96 -13.81 11.29 -13.39
C PRO A 96 -12.57 12.17 -13.55
N LEU A 97 -11.49 11.60 -14.09
CA LEU A 97 -10.24 12.31 -14.35
C LEU A 97 -10.37 13.13 -15.64
N THR A 98 -10.91 14.34 -15.53
CA THR A 98 -11.14 15.25 -16.66
C THR A 98 -9.97 16.19 -16.94
N GLY A 99 -8.96 16.22 -16.07
CA GLY A 99 -7.79 17.07 -16.21
C GLY A 99 -6.60 16.60 -15.34
N PRO A 100 -5.50 17.36 -15.35
CA PRO A 100 -4.31 17.01 -14.58
C PRO A 100 -4.62 16.89 -13.09
N ARG A 101 -4.17 15.82 -12.46
CA ARG A 101 -4.38 15.60 -11.02
C ARG A 101 -3.17 14.96 -10.37
N THR A 102 -2.87 15.41 -9.16
CA THR A 102 -1.87 14.80 -8.28
C THR A 102 -2.51 13.71 -7.44
N LEU A 103 -1.92 12.52 -7.43
CA LEU A 103 -2.33 11.40 -6.59
C LEU A 103 -1.56 11.37 -5.27
N LYS A 104 -2.27 11.00 -4.20
CA LYS A 104 -1.73 10.76 -2.86
C LYS A 104 -1.97 9.34 -2.43
N SER A 105 -1.03 8.78 -1.67
CA SER A 105 -1.18 7.45 -1.07
C SER A 105 -2.56 7.29 -0.42
N GLY A 106 -3.28 6.23 -0.78
CA GLY A 106 -4.67 5.97 -0.41
C GLY A 106 -5.68 6.23 -1.53
N ASP A 107 -5.34 7.02 -2.56
CA ASP A 107 -6.24 7.32 -3.67
C ASP A 107 -6.63 6.04 -4.44
N LEU A 108 -7.92 5.88 -4.72
CA LEU A 108 -8.48 4.76 -5.47
C LEU A 108 -8.66 5.17 -6.93
N LEU A 109 -7.99 4.48 -7.84
CA LEU A 109 -8.21 4.61 -9.28
C LEU A 109 -9.17 3.52 -9.73
N GLN A 110 -10.13 3.89 -10.57
CA GLN A 110 -11.05 2.94 -11.17
C GLN A 110 -11.13 3.15 -12.68
N SER A 111 -11.16 2.05 -13.44
CA SER A 111 -11.36 2.05 -14.88
C SER A 111 -12.17 0.81 -15.27
N GLY A 112 -13.44 1.01 -15.59
CA GLY A 112 -14.40 -0.10 -15.74
C GLY A 112 -14.47 -0.92 -14.45
N ASP A 113 -14.18 -2.23 -14.57
CA ASP A 113 -14.15 -3.18 -13.45
C ASP A 113 -12.83 -3.20 -12.69
N LEU A 114 -11.79 -2.54 -13.21
CA LEU A 114 -10.47 -2.49 -12.57
C LEU A 114 -10.47 -1.44 -11.46
N LYS A 115 -10.14 -1.86 -10.23
CA LYS A 115 -9.93 -0.98 -9.06
C LYS A 115 -8.50 -1.12 -8.55
N LEU A 116 -7.79 0.00 -8.44
CA LEU A 116 -6.40 0.08 -8.01
C LEU A 116 -6.30 1.07 -6.85
N ARG A 117 -5.47 0.78 -5.83
CA ARG A 117 -5.15 1.74 -4.77
C ARG A 117 -3.73 2.24 -4.95
N PHE A 118 -3.54 3.54 -4.97
CA PHE A 118 -2.23 4.15 -5.03
C PHE A 118 -1.57 4.15 -3.66
N THR A 119 -0.30 3.74 -3.55
CA THR A 119 0.45 3.67 -2.29
C THR A 119 1.82 4.38 -2.36
N GLY A 120 2.01 5.30 -3.30
CA GLY A 120 3.27 6.03 -3.50
C GLY A 120 3.28 7.46 -2.92
N ASP A 121 4.42 8.12 -3.02
CA ASP A 121 4.65 9.45 -2.44
C ASP A 121 4.00 10.58 -3.26
N LEU A 122 4.07 10.53 -4.60
CA LEU A 122 3.42 11.50 -5.49
C LEU A 122 3.48 11.05 -6.95
N ILE A 123 2.37 11.14 -7.69
CA ILE A 123 2.35 11.03 -9.17
C ILE A 123 1.43 12.12 -9.75
N GLU A 124 1.84 12.77 -10.83
CA GLU A 124 1.00 13.66 -11.63
C GLU A 124 0.41 12.89 -12.82
N LEU A 125 -0.92 12.75 -12.85
CA LEU A 125 -1.63 12.16 -13.98
C LEU A 125 -2.08 13.26 -14.94
N ARG A 126 -1.73 13.13 -16.23
CA ARG A 126 -2.23 14.00 -17.31
C ARG A 126 -3.06 13.17 -18.28
N PRO A 127 -4.40 13.26 -18.22
CA PRO A 127 -5.23 12.57 -19.21
C PRO A 127 -4.97 13.16 -20.59
N LYS A 128 -4.78 12.31 -21.60
CA LYS A 128 -4.78 12.74 -22.99
C LYS A 128 -6.22 13.04 -23.37
N VAL A 129 -6.58 14.31 -23.43
CA VAL A 129 -7.89 14.73 -23.95
C VAL A 129 -7.90 14.36 -25.43
N VAL A 130 -8.61 13.29 -25.79
CA VAL A 130 -8.97 13.05 -27.17
C VAL A 130 -10.00 14.13 -27.48
N ALA A 131 -9.64 15.09 -28.34
CA ALA A 131 -10.60 16.08 -28.81
C ALA A 131 -11.81 15.31 -29.35
N ALA A 132 -12.99 15.59 -28.77
CA ALA A 132 -14.23 15.06 -29.28
C ALA A 132 -14.32 15.46 -30.75
N GLU A 133 -14.18 14.49 -31.64
CA GLU A 133 -14.32 14.66 -33.07
C GLU A 133 -15.70 15.31 -33.32
N GLU A 134 -15.67 16.46 -34.00
CA GLU A 134 -16.85 17.25 -34.33
C GLU A 134 -17.93 16.34 -34.93
N ALA A 135 -19.12 16.33 -34.32
CA ALA A 135 -20.29 15.75 -34.95
C ALA A 135 -20.48 16.42 -36.32
N PRO A 136 -20.70 15.65 -37.41
CA PRO A 136 -20.93 16.26 -38.72
C PRO A 136 -22.18 17.14 -38.66
N PRO A 137 -22.22 18.29 -39.37
CA PRO A 137 -23.38 19.14 -39.37
C PRO A 137 -24.57 18.38 -39.95
N ASP A 138 -25.59 18.23 -39.11
CA ASP A 138 -26.89 17.69 -39.47
C ASP A 138 -27.41 18.49 -40.67
N SER A 139 -27.43 17.85 -41.84
CA SER A 139 -27.96 18.42 -43.06
C SER A 139 -29.43 18.00 -43.15
N SER A 140 -30.34 18.94 -42.90
CA SER A 140 -31.76 18.85 -43.24
C SER A 140 -32.32 20.24 -43.53
#